data_AF-A0A9D7ZEW3-F1
#
_entry.id   AF-A0A9D7ZEW3-F1
#
_cell.length_a   1.000
_cell.length_b   1.000
_cell.length_c   1.000
_cell.angle_alpha   90.00
_cell.angle_beta   90.00
_cell.angle_gamma   90.00
#
_symmetry.space_group_name_H-M   'P 1'
#
loop_
_entity.id
_entity.type
_entity.pdbx_description
1 polymer ?
#
loop_
_entity_poly.entity_id
_entity_poly.type
_entity_poly.pdbx_seq_one_letter_code
_entity_poly.pdbx_strand_id
1 'polypeptide(L)'
;GEKLRWLNQAIGHLSLIPLVFGYRILRLTHLEHHKHTNDPELDPDRIYNGGKTFWETIKISLEAYQPGSRANASYADCLERIGTAEAQRAFVEQIFIILTHMGILFVCAYNGIALEALLLWWLPLKIGVIYIRIYLSWLPHYPGDDLTRYGNTRRFTSWLGVWSSLGMTAHIVHHLHPRIPLDKTPVAMREMMPILQARNCRLD
;
A
#
# COMPACT_ATOMS: atom_id res chain seq x y z
N GLY A 1 23.30 -2.29 14.92
CA GLY A 1 22.69 -2.67 13.63
C GLY A 1 22.51 -4.16 13.61
N GLU A 2 21.31 -4.65 13.34
CA GLU A 2 21.03 -6.09 13.35
C GLU A 2 21.78 -6.79 12.20
N LYS A 3 22.41 -7.93 12.50
CA LYS A 3 23.25 -8.71 11.56
C LYS A 3 22.55 -9.03 10.23
N LEU A 4 21.22 -9.08 10.23
CA LEU A 4 20.38 -9.47 9.09
C LEU A 4 19.70 -8.28 8.38
N ARG A 5 20.12 -7.04 8.63
CA ARG A 5 19.53 -5.86 7.99
C ARG A 5 19.59 -5.94 6.45
N TRP A 6 20.69 -6.47 5.89
CA TRP A 6 20.85 -6.63 4.45
C TRP A 6 19.82 -7.62 3.87
N LEU A 7 19.53 -8.71 4.59
CA LEU A 7 18.55 -9.72 4.17
C LEU A 7 17.14 -9.13 4.18
N ASN A 8 16.80 -8.35 5.21
CA ASN A 8 15.53 -7.64 5.26
C ASN A 8 15.35 -6.68 4.07
N GLN A 9 16.40 -5.93 3.71
CA GLN A 9 16.37 -5.07 2.54
C GLN A 9 16.25 -5.88 1.24
N ALA A 10 16.98 -6.98 1.10
CA ALA A 10 16.91 -7.84 -0.08
C ALA A 10 15.50 -8.42 -0.26
N ILE A 11 14.88 -8.93 0.80
CA ILE A 11 13.50 -9.44 0.78
C ILE A 11 12.55 -8.31 0.34
N GLY A 12 12.65 -7.12 0.93
CA GLY A 12 11.81 -5.98 0.58
C GLY A 12 11.91 -5.56 -0.89
N HIS A 13 13.11 -5.57 -1.47
CA HIS A 13 13.30 -5.27 -2.90
C HIS A 13 12.77 -6.39 -3.81
N LEU A 14 13.00 -7.66 -3.47
CA LEU A 14 12.60 -8.79 -4.30
C LEU A 14 11.08 -9.05 -4.26
N SER A 15 10.44 -8.87 -3.10
CA SER A 15 9.00 -9.13 -2.94
C SER A 15 8.11 -8.20 -3.77
N LEU A 16 8.63 -7.06 -4.23
CA LEU A 16 7.89 -6.05 -4.97
C LEU A 16 8.03 -6.15 -6.49
N ILE A 17 8.89 -7.06 -6.99
CA ILE A 17 9.05 -7.29 -8.44
C ILE A 17 7.71 -7.58 -9.13
N PRO A 18 6.84 -8.47 -8.61
CA PRO A 18 5.55 -8.75 -9.25
C PRO A 18 4.63 -7.53 -9.31
N LEU A 19 4.78 -6.57 -8.40
CA LEU A 19 3.98 -5.35 -8.33
C LEU A 19 4.61 -4.17 -9.08
N VAL A 20 5.86 -4.30 -9.58
CA VAL A 20 6.60 -3.26 -10.31
C VAL A 20 6.70 -1.98 -9.47
N PHE A 21 7.04 -2.17 -8.19
CA PHE A 21 7.32 -1.08 -7.25
C PHE A 21 8.72 -1.21 -6.64
N GLY A 22 9.37 -0.06 -6.41
CA GLY A 22 10.59 0.04 -5.64
C GLY A 22 10.30 -0.02 -4.15
N TYR A 23 11.13 -0.74 -3.40
CA TYR A 23 11.02 -0.83 -1.95
C TYR A 23 11.15 0.53 -1.27
N ARG A 24 12.05 1.40 -1.76
CA ARG A 24 12.30 2.70 -1.15
C ARG A 24 11.12 3.64 -1.28
N ILE A 25 10.48 3.71 -2.45
CA ILE A 25 9.32 4.57 -2.65
C ILE A 25 8.18 4.13 -1.74
N LEU A 26 7.84 2.84 -1.71
CA LEU A 26 6.79 2.32 -0.84
C LEU A 26 7.12 2.55 0.63
N ARG A 27 8.37 2.34 1.07
CA ARG A 27 8.77 2.60 2.46
C ARG A 27 8.58 4.08 2.82
N LEU A 28 9.03 5.00 1.97
CA LEU A 28 8.97 6.43 2.23
C LEU A 28 7.53 6.94 2.26
N THR A 29 6.73 6.59 1.26
CA THR A 29 5.31 6.98 1.19
C THR A 29 4.50 6.33 2.31
N HIS A 30 4.78 5.07 2.67
CA HIS A 30 4.14 4.39 3.79
C HIS A 30 4.44 5.06 5.14
N LEU A 31 5.66 5.56 5.35
CA LEU A 31 6.00 6.33 6.56
C LEU A 31 5.23 7.66 6.62
N GLU A 32 5.09 8.36 5.49
CA GLU A 32 4.28 9.57 5.42
C GLU A 32 2.79 9.27 5.63
N HIS A 33 2.27 8.17 5.09
CA HIS A 33 0.92 7.70 5.35
C HIS A 33 0.68 7.45 6.85
N HIS A 34 1.61 6.82 7.57
CA HIS A 34 1.48 6.63 9.04
C HIS A 34 1.49 7.95 9.81
N LYS A 35 2.24 8.93 9.32
CA LYS A 35 2.35 10.26 9.95
C LYS A 35 1.14 11.15 9.69
N HIS A 36 0.53 11.01 8.51
CA HIS A 36 -0.50 11.89 7.99
C HIS A 36 -1.78 11.15 7.62
N THR A 37 -2.06 9.98 8.20
CA THR A 37 -3.17 9.10 7.81
C THR A 37 -4.49 9.89 7.68
N ASN A 38 -5.16 9.72 6.54
CA ASN A 38 -6.42 10.39 6.12
C ASN A 38 -6.33 11.89 5.81
N ASP A 39 -5.16 12.52 5.96
CA ASP A 39 -4.98 13.92 5.60
C ASP A 39 -5.21 14.12 4.09
N PRO A 40 -6.08 15.07 3.67
CA PRO A 40 -6.44 15.24 2.27
C PRO A 40 -5.29 15.68 1.37
N GLU A 41 -4.26 16.32 1.93
CA GLU A 41 -3.13 16.89 1.18
C GLU A 41 -1.84 16.11 1.42
N LEU A 42 -1.66 15.60 2.63
CA LEU A 42 -0.38 15.02 3.05
C LEU A 42 -0.32 13.50 2.95
N ASP A 43 -1.45 12.79 3.03
CA ASP A 43 -1.50 11.34 2.92
C ASP A 43 -1.39 10.88 1.45
N PRO A 44 -0.30 10.20 1.06
CA PRO A 44 -0.15 9.71 -0.31
C PRO A 44 -1.20 8.65 -0.70
N ASP A 45 -1.85 8.01 0.27
CA ASP A 45 -2.85 6.97 0.04
C ASP A 45 -4.30 7.50 0.05
N ARG A 46 -4.51 8.78 0.37
CA ARG A 46 -5.86 9.39 0.47
C ARG A 46 -6.69 9.20 -0.78
N ILE A 47 -6.04 9.32 -1.93
CA ILE A 47 -6.69 9.20 -3.24
C ILE A 47 -7.37 7.84 -3.45
N TYR A 48 -6.97 6.80 -2.72
CA TYR A 48 -7.50 5.44 -2.85
C TYR A 48 -8.57 5.12 -1.81
N ASN A 49 -8.70 5.91 -0.75
CA ASN A 49 -9.57 5.61 0.38
C ASN A 49 -10.85 6.47 0.46
N GLY A 50 -11.12 7.29 -0.56
CA GLY A 50 -12.30 8.17 -0.64
C GLY A 50 -13.59 7.52 -1.16
N GLY A 51 -13.58 6.25 -1.56
CA GLY A 51 -14.79 5.57 -2.06
C GLY A 51 -15.83 5.36 -0.94
N LYS A 52 -17.12 5.63 -1.22
CA LYS A 52 -18.20 5.40 -0.23
C LYS A 52 -18.66 3.94 -0.22
N THR A 53 -18.45 3.24 -1.34
CA THR A 53 -18.81 1.84 -1.52
C THR A 53 -17.63 1.02 -2.07
N PHE A 54 -17.75 -0.30 -1.99
CA PHE A 54 -16.78 -1.21 -2.58
C PHE A 54 -16.59 -0.97 -4.09
N TRP A 55 -17.69 -0.81 -4.84
CA TRP A 55 -17.65 -0.58 -6.28
C TRP A 55 -17.06 0.78 -6.66
N GLU A 56 -17.33 1.82 -5.87
CA GLU A 56 -16.67 3.11 -6.04
C GLU A 56 -15.16 3.01 -5.81
N THR A 57 -14.71 2.24 -4.82
CA THR A 57 -13.28 2.02 -4.55
C THR A 57 -12.59 1.25 -5.69
N ILE A 58 -13.28 0.26 -6.27
CA ILE A 58 -12.82 -0.42 -7.49
C ILE A 58 -12.69 0.58 -8.64
N LYS A 59 -13.71 1.43 -8.86
CA LYS A 59 -13.71 2.44 -9.92
C LYS A 59 -12.53 3.42 -9.74
N ILE A 60 -12.33 3.97 -8.55
CA ILE A 60 -11.20 4.84 -8.20
C ILE A 60 -9.86 4.12 -8.52
N SER A 61 -9.75 2.84 -8.17
CA SER A 61 -8.54 2.06 -8.43
C SER A 61 -8.28 1.82 -9.93
N LEU A 62 -9.33 1.70 -10.74
CA LEU A 62 -9.22 1.57 -12.20
C LEU A 62 -8.88 2.91 -12.86
N GLU A 63 -9.50 4.00 -12.40
CA GLU A 63 -9.21 5.37 -12.82
C GLU A 63 -7.76 5.77 -12.50
N ALA A 64 -7.20 5.23 -11.42
CA ALA A 64 -5.80 5.40 -11.05
C ALA A 64 -4.79 4.84 -12.07
N TYR A 65 -5.21 3.99 -13.01
CA TYR A 65 -4.35 3.53 -14.11
C TYR A 65 -4.44 4.37 -15.37
N GLN A 66 -5.39 5.30 -15.45
CA GLN A 66 -5.61 6.08 -16.65
C GLN A 66 -4.58 7.22 -16.78
N PRO A 67 -4.19 7.57 -18.01
CA PRO A 67 -3.39 8.76 -18.26
C PRO A 67 -4.04 10.01 -17.62
N GLY A 68 -3.23 10.86 -17.00
CA GLY A 68 -3.72 12.07 -16.33
C GLY A 68 -4.33 11.85 -14.93
N SER A 69 -4.37 10.61 -14.43
CA SER A 69 -4.73 10.36 -13.05
C SER A 69 -3.73 11.00 -12.08
N ARG A 70 -4.23 11.59 -10.99
CA ARG A 70 -3.39 12.10 -9.89
C ARG A 70 -2.73 10.99 -9.07
N ALA A 71 -3.00 9.72 -9.38
CA ALA A 71 -2.42 8.57 -8.68
C ALA A 71 -0.89 8.56 -8.65
N ASN A 72 -0.27 8.72 -9.82
CA ASN A 72 1.19 8.77 -9.90
C ASN A 72 1.75 10.10 -9.37
N ALA A 73 0.97 11.19 -9.49
CA ALA A 73 1.35 12.49 -8.95
C ALA A 73 1.41 12.46 -7.42
N SER A 74 0.46 11.81 -6.74
CA SER A 74 0.42 11.78 -5.27
C SER A 74 1.70 11.23 -4.62
N TYR A 75 2.26 10.15 -5.16
CA TYR A 75 3.52 9.60 -4.67
C TYR A 75 4.72 10.48 -5.06
N ALA A 76 4.70 11.09 -6.25
CA ALA A 76 5.74 12.03 -6.68
C ALA A 76 5.76 13.29 -5.79
N ASP A 77 4.61 13.91 -5.57
CA ASP A 77 4.40 15.08 -4.70
C ASP A 77 4.84 14.77 -3.26
N CYS A 78 4.54 13.55 -2.76
CA CYS A 78 5.00 13.08 -1.46
C CYS A 78 6.54 13.01 -1.38
N LEU A 79 7.20 12.41 -2.38
CA LEU A 79 8.67 12.32 -2.41
C LEU A 79 9.34 13.69 -2.58
N GLU A 80 8.75 14.57 -3.39
CA GLU A 80 9.21 15.95 -3.54
C GLU A 80 9.13 16.70 -2.21
N ARG A 81 8.01 16.58 -1.49
CA ARG A 81 7.83 17.17 -0.17
C ARG A 81 8.82 16.62 0.87
N ILE A 82 9.13 15.32 0.82
CA ILE A 82 10.17 14.74 1.68
C ILE A 82 11.53 15.40 1.38
N GLY A 83 11.82 15.71 0.12
CA GLY A 83 12.95 16.57 -0.27
C GLY A 83 14.35 16.01 0.03
N THR A 84 14.47 14.72 0.35
CA THR A 84 15.76 14.10 0.68
C THR A 84 16.41 13.43 -0.54
N ALA A 85 17.74 13.26 -0.49
CA ALA A 85 18.47 12.48 -1.49
C ALA A 85 18.01 11.01 -1.57
N GLU A 86 17.45 10.44 -0.49
CA GLU A 86 16.83 9.11 -0.55
C GLU A 86 15.53 9.15 -1.35
N ALA A 87 14.68 10.16 -1.15
CA ALA A 87 13.43 10.33 -1.89
C ALA A 87 13.66 10.52 -3.40
N GLN A 88 14.63 11.36 -3.77
CA GLN A 88 15.02 11.55 -5.17
C GLN A 88 15.50 10.23 -5.81
N ARG A 89 16.34 9.46 -5.10
CA ARG A 89 16.80 8.14 -5.58
C ARG A 89 15.64 7.15 -5.71
N ALA A 90 14.72 7.14 -4.75
CA ALA A 90 13.53 6.29 -4.79
C ALA A 90 12.63 6.61 -6.01
N PHE A 91 12.49 7.89 -6.34
CA PHE A 91 11.74 8.34 -7.52
C PHE A 91 12.40 7.86 -8.83
N VAL A 92 13.71 8.09 -9.00
CA VAL A 92 14.45 7.64 -10.18
C VAL A 92 14.44 6.11 -10.30
N GLU A 93 14.61 5.40 -9.18
CA GLU A 93 14.49 3.94 -9.11
C GLU A 93 13.12 3.47 -9.59
N GLN A 94 12.03 4.11 -9.15
CA GLN A 94 10.68 3.75 -9.58
C GLN A 94 10.48 3.96 -11.09
N ILE A 95 10.99 5.06 -11.65
CA ILE A 95 10.97 5.30 -13.11
C ILE A 95 11.71 4.18 -13.84
N PHE A 96 12.91 3.84 -13.38
CA PHE A 96 13.71 2.77 -13.98
C PHE A 96 12.99 1.41 -13.93
N ILE A 97 12.34 1.08 -12.81
CA ILE A 97 11.55 -0.15 -12.65
C ILE A 97 10.37 -0.19 -13.65
N ILE A 98 9.63 0.92 -13.78
CA ILE A 98 8.50 1.00 -14.71
C ILE A 98 8.96 0.85 -16.17
N LEU A 99 10.03 1.56 -16.56
CA LEU A 99 10.58 1.49 -17.91
C LEU A 99 11.13 0.10 -18.23
N THR A 100 11.79 -0.54 -17.26
CA THR A 100 12.29 -1.92 -17.40
C THR A 100 11.15 -2.90 -17.61
N HIS A 101 10.10 -2.82 -16.79
CA HIS A 101 8.91 -3.66 -16.94
C HIS A 101 8.25 -3.44 -18.30
N MET A 102 8.09 -2.18 -18.74
CA MET A 102 7.54 -1.86 -20.06
C MET A 102 8.40 -2.42 -21.20
N GLY A 103 9.73 -2.33 -21.09
CA GLY A 103 10.67 -2.91 -22.04
C GLY A 103 10.55 -4.43 -22.13
N ILE A 104 10.41 -5.12 -20.98
CA ILE A 104 10.17 -6.57 -20.95
C ILE A 104 8.87 -6.93 -21.65
N LEU A 105 7.77 -6.23 -21.35
CA LEU A 105 6.49 -6.48 -22.00
C LEU A 105 6.56 -6.26 -23.52
N PHE A 106 7.27 -5.21 -23.97
CA PHE A 106 7.49 -4.96 -25.39
C PHE A 106 8.29 -6.10 -26.05
N VAL A 107 9.37 -6.55 -25.43
CA VAL A 107 10.16 -7.69 -25.93
C VAL A 107 9.32 -8.96 -26.00
N CYS A 108 8.51 -9.25 -24.98
CA CYS A 108 7.57 -10.37 -25.00
C CYS A 108 6.59 -10.27 -26.17
N ALA A 109 5.99 -9.09 -26.37
CA ALA A 109 5.05 -8.87 -27.46
C ALA A 109 5.70 -9.00 -28.84
N TYR A 110 6.90 -8.43 -29.01
CA TYR A 110 7.69 -8.54 -30.24
C TYR A 110 8.02 -9.99 -30.60
N ASN A 111 8.27 -10.84 -29.59
CA ASN A 111 8.58 -12.26 -29.77
C ASN A 111 7.31 -13.15 -29.82
N GLY A 112 6.11 -12.57 -29.93
CA GLY A 112 4.86 -13.31 -30.10
C GLY A 112 4.28 -13.93 -28.82
N ILE A 113 4.86 -13.65 -27.66
CA ILE A 113 4.39 -14.15 -26.34
C ILE A 113 3.67 -13.06 -25.53
N ALA A 114 2.95 -12.18 -26.23
CA ALA A 114 2.24 -11.05 -25.64
C ALA A 114 1.16 -11.50 -24.65
N LEU A 115 0.45 -12.57 -24.99
CA LEU A 115 -0.70 -13.05 -24.21
C LEU A 115 -0.22 -13.66 -22.89
N GLU A 116 0.89 -14.40 -22.90
CA GLU A 116 1.54 -14.95 -21.73
C GLU A 116 2.00 -13.83 -20.80
N ALA A 117 2.68 -12.81 -21.34
CA ALA A 117 3.11 -11.65 -20.54
C ALA A 117 1.91 -10.88 -19.96
N LEU A 118 0.83 -10.74 -20.74
CA LEU A 118 -0.41 -10.12 -20.30
C LEU A 118 -1.04 -10.90 -19.13
N LEU A 119 -1.19 -12.22 -19.26
CA LEU A 119 -1.91 -13.06 -18.30
C LEU A 119 -1.08 -13.43 -17.07
N LEU A 120 0.25 -13.53 -17.20
CA LEU A 120 1.13 -13.99 -16.11
C LEU A 120 1.72 -12.84 -15.30
N TRP A 121 1.83 -11.62 -15.86
CA TRP A 121 2.41 -10.49 -15.14
C TRP A 121 1.54 -9.24 -15.17
N TRP A 122 1.20 -8.72 -16.34
CA TRP A 122 0.51 -7.42 -16.42
C TRP A 122 -0.86 -7.45 -15.73
N LEU A 123 -1.69 -8.45 -16.04
CA LEU A 123 -3.05 -8.56 -15.48
C LEU A 123 -3.02 -8.93 -13.98
N PRO A 124 -2.24 -9.92 -13.51
CA PRO A 124 -2.08 -10.19 -12.08
C PRO A 124 -1.59 -8.99 -11.28
N LEU A 125 -0.67 -8.19 -11.83
CA LEU A 125 -0.23 -6.94 -11.22
C LEU A 125 -1.41 -5.99 -11.00
N LYS A 126 -2.24 -5.75 -12.04
CA LYS A 126 -3.39 -4.84 -11.93
C LYS A 126 -4.38 -5.30 -10.88
N ILE A 127 -4.68 -6.59 -10.85
CA ILE A 127 -5.57 -7.21 -9.86
C ILE A 127 -4.96 -7.09 -8.45
N GLY A 128 -3.68 -7.41 -8.29
CA GLY A 128 -2.98 -7.34 -7.01
C GLY A 128 -2.94 -5.93 -6.42
N VAL A 129 -2.67 -4.92 -7.23
CA VAL A 129 -2.68 -3.51 -6.76
C VAL A 129 -4.08 -3.04 -6.39
N ILE A 130 -5.13 -3.41 -7.14
CA ILE A 130 -6.53 -3.11 -6.76
C ILE A 130 -6.86 -3.79 -5.42
N TYR A 131 -6.48 -5.06 -5.26
CA TYR A 131 -6.68 -5.81 -4.03
C TYR A 131 -5.98 -5.14 -2.84
N ILE A 132 -4.73 -4.72 -3.00
CA ILE A 132 -3.98 -4.00 -1.94
C ILE A 132 -4.68 -2.68 -1.60
N ARG A 133 -5.10 -1.87 -2.57
CA ARG A 133 -5.82 -0.61 -2.31
C ARG A 133 -7.10 -0.82 -1.50
N ILE A 134 -7.83 -1.90 -1.76
CA ILE A 134 -9.02 -2.24 -0.97
C ILE A 134 -8.65 -2.62 0.46
N TYR A 135 -7.70 -3.54 0.65
CA TYR A 135 -7.40 -4.11 1.96
C TYR A 135 -6.50 -3.26 2.84
N LEU A 136 -5.66 -2.41 2.25
CA LEU A 136 -4.69 -1.58 2.93
C LEU A 136 -5.14 -0.12 2.97
N SER A 137 -5.44 0.49 1.81
CA SER A 137 -5.75 1.92 1.78
C SER A 137 -7.20 2.22 2.17
N TRP A 138 -8.20 1.41 1.74
CA TRP A 138 -9.62 1.74 1.93
C TRP A 138 -10.25 1.12 3.18
N LEU A 139 -10.30 -0.22 3.31
CA LEU A 139 -11.02 -0.89 4.40
C LEU A 139 -10.58 -0.45 5.81
N PRO A 140 -9.28 -0.33 6.11
CA PRO A 140 -8.81 0.12 7.42
C PRO A 140 -9.12 1.58 7.69
N HIS A 141 -9.27 2.41 6.67
CA HIS A 141 -9.36 3.86 6.83
C HIS A 141 -10.77 4.40 6.62
N TYR A 142 -11.69 3.61 6.07
CA TYR A 142 -13.06 4.03 5.79
C TYR A 142 -13.79 4.58 7.04
N PRO A 143 -14.45 5.76 6.98
CA PRO A 143 -14.72 6.56 5.77
C PRO A 143 -13.65 7.62 5.43
N GLY A 144 -12.51 7.64 6.12
CA GLY A 144 -11.33 8.45 5.78
C GLY A 144 -11.43 9.91 6.21
N ASP A 145 -12.18 10.19 7.30
CA ASP A 145 -12.46 11.51 7.84
C ASP A 145 -11.78 11.79 9.21
N ASP A 146 -11.47 10.74 9.97
CA ASP A 146 -10.79 10.86 11.26
C ASP A 146 -9.27 10.95 11.08
N LEU A 147 -8.66 11.99 11.65
CA LEU A 147 -7.21 12.26 11.63
C LEU A 147 -6.53 11.88 12.95
N THR A 148 -7.30 11.49 13.96
CA THR A 148 -6.79 11.19 15.30
C THR A 148 -6.06 9.85 15.32
N ARG A 149 -5.05 9.75 16.19
CA ARG A 149 -4.21 8.54 16.33
C ARG A 149 -5.01 7.24 16.56
N TYR A 150 -6.14 7.28 17.26
CA TYR A 150 -6.91 6.09 17.62
C TYR A 150 -8.16 5.87 16.74
N GLY A 151 -8.53 6.84 15.90
CA GLY A 151 -9.73 6.76 15.07
C GLY A 151 -9.47 6.75 13.56
N ASN A 152 -8.28 7.20 13.11
CA ASN A 152 -7.90 7.23 11.70
C ASN A 152 -7.79 5.85 11.02
N THR A 153 -7.75 4.80 11.83
CA THR A 153 -7.65 3.41 11.38
C THR A 153 -8.59 2.56 12.22
N ARG A 154 -9.37 1.69 11.57
CA ARG A 154 -10.31 0.78 12.19
C ARG A 154 -9.91 -0.68 11.98
N ARG A 155 -10.44 -1.54 12.83
CA ARG A 155 -10.56 -2.97 12.53
C ARG A 155 -11.63 -3.18 11.46
N PHE A 156 -11.54 -4.29 10.73
CA PHE A 156 -12.62 -4.78 9.87
C PHE A 156 -12.58 -6.31 9.81
N THR A 157 -13.64 -6.92 9.28
CA THR A 157 -13.69 -8.36 8.99
C THR A 157 -13.62 -8.64 7.49
N SER A 158 -13.08 -9.79 7.11
CA SER A 158 -13.03 -10.27 5.72
C SER A 158 -13.50 -11.74 5.64
N TRP A 159 -13.84 -12.20 4.44
CA TRP A 159 -14.50 -13.50 4.19
C TRP A 159 -13.68 -14.74 4.61
N LEU A 160 -12.34 -14.65 4.68
CA LEU A 160 -11.46 -15.61 5.37
C LEU A 160 -10.56 -14.92 6.41
N GLY A 161 -11.03 -13.80 6.96
CA GLY A 161 -10.35 -13.03 7.99
C GLY A 161 -8.93 -12.61 7.59
N VAL A 162 -7.94 -13.03 8.39
CA VAL A 162 -6.52 -12.70 8.22
C VAL A 162 -5.97 -13.21 6.89
N TRP A 163 -6.44 -14.37 6.41
CA TRP A 163 -5.92 -14.99 5.18
C TRP A 163 -6.35 -14.22 3.93
N SER A 164 -7.65 -13.93 3.81
CA SER A 164 -8.18 -13.16 2.68
C SER A 164 -7.85 -11.68 2.70
N SER A 165 -7.21 -11.19 3.77
CA SER A 165 -6.75 -9.80 3.91
C SER A 165 -5.23 -9.67 3.98
N LEU A 166 -4.49 -10.78 3.91
CA LEU A 166 -3.03 -10.82 4.10
C LEU A 166 -2.58 -10.10 5.39
N GLY A 167 -3.32 -10.27 6.49
CA GLY A 167 -3.01 -9.64 7.78
C GLY A 167 -3.68 -8.27 8.02
N MET A 168 -4.34 -7.67 7.02
CA MET A 168 -4.86 -6.31 7.17
C MET A 168 -6.06 -6.18 8.13
N THR A 169 -6.76 -7.26 8.48
CA THR A 169 -7.83 -7.18 9.51
C THR A 169 -7.37 -6.65 10.88
N ALA A 170 -6.06 -6.67 11.16
CA ALA A 170 -5.44 -6.10 12.36
C ALA A 170 -4.69 -4.78 12.11
N HIS A 171 -4.94 -4.09 10.99
CA HIS A 171 -4.17 -2.91 10.56
C HIS A 171 -4.14 -1.76 11.58
N ILE A 172 -5.18 -1.61 12.40
CA ILE A 172 -5.19 -0.65 13.50
C ILE A 172 -3.98 -0.82 14.45
N VAL A 173 -3.56 -2.06 14.73
CA VAL A 173 -2.37 -2.32 15.55
C VAL A 173 -1.09 -1.93 14.82
N HIS A 174 -1.05 -2.15 13.51
CA HIS A 174 0.06 -1.69 12.67
C HIS A 174 0.20 -0.16 12.69
N HIS A 175 -0.90 0.59 12.62
CA HIS A 175 -0.88 2.06 12.75
C HIS A 175 -0.45 2.53 14.15
N LEU A 176 -0.93 1.89 15.20
CA LEU A 176 -0.58 2.26 16.57
C LEU A 176 0.86 1.86 16.94
N HIS A 177 1.34 0.74 16.39
CA HIS A 177 2.60 0.10 16.71
C HIS A 177 3.27 -0.53 15.48
N PRO A 178 3.77 0.27 14.52
CA PRO A 178 4.32 -0.21 13.22
C PRO A 178 5.60 -1.04 13.34
N ARG A 179 6.15 -1.16 14.56
CA ARG A 179 7.31 -2.03 14.85
C ARG A 179 6.92 -3.47 15.13
N ILE A 180 5.64 -3.76 15.40
CA ILE A 180 5.15 -5.12 15.55
C ILE A 180 5.10 -5.77 14.16
N PRO A 181 5.79 -6.90 13.93
CA PRO A 181 5.73 -7.60 12.65
C PRO A 181 4.29 -7.93 12.26
N LEU A 182 3.99 -7.82 10.96
CA LEU A 182 2.61 -7.93 10.46
C LEU A 182 1.92 -9.25 10.86
N ASP A 183 2.65 -10.36 10.83
CA ASP A 183 2.18 -11.69 11.25
C ASP A 183 1.77 -11.76 12.73
N LYS A 184 2.33 -10.87 13.56
CA LYS A 184 2.04 -10.79 15.01
C LYS A 184 0.93 -9.79 15.33
N THR A 185 0.57 -8.90 14.40
CA THR A 185 -0.49 -7.90 14.63
C THR A 185 -1.85 -8.51 15.02
N PRO A 186 -2.29 -9.69 14.52
CA PRO A 186 -3.56 -10.27 14.95
C PRO A 186 -3.52 -10.78 16.40
N VAL A 187 -2.38 -11.29 16.85
CA VAL A 187 -2.19 -11.72 18.25
C VAL A 187 -2.17 -10.49 19.16
N ALA A 188 -1.36 -9.49 18.81
CA ALA A 188 -1.27 -8.24 19.55
C ALA A 188 -2.63 -7.53 19.65
N MET A 189 -3.44 -7.54 18.58
CA MET A 189 -4.80 -6.98 18.62
C MET A 189 -5.69 -7.66 19.66
N ARG A 190 -5.59 -8.99 19.81
CA ARG A 190 -6.36 -9.72 20.83
C ARG A 190 -5.92 -9.35 22.24
N GLU A 191 -4.62 -9.24 22.48
CA GLU A 191 -4.07 -8.86 23.78
C GLU A 191 -4.36 -7.40 24.14
N MET A 192 -4.32 -6.51 23.15
CA MET A 192 -4.58 -5.09 23.31
C MET A 192 -6.06 -4.72 23.31
N MET A 193 -6.97 -5.67 23.09
CA MET A 193 -8.41 -5.39 22.96
C MET A 193 -8.98 -4.51 24.09
N PRO A 194 -8.67 -4.76 25.39
CA PRO A 194 -9.15 -3.89 26.47
C PRO A 194 -8.66 -2.44 26.34
N ILE A 195 -7.43 -2.23 25.86
CA ILE A 195 -6.85 -0.89 25.67
C ILE A 195 -7.49 -0.21 24.46
N LEU A 196 -7.67 -0.94 23.36
CA LEU A 196 -8.32 -0.40 22.15
C LEU A 196 -9.75 0.05 22.46
N GLN A 197 -10.49 -0.74 23.24
CA GLN A 197 -11.83 -0.38 23.72
C GLN A 197 -11.79 0.84 24.63
N ALA A 198 -10.89 0.89 25.62
CA ALA A 198 -10.76 2.03 26.52
C ALA A 198 -10.34 3.33 25.81
N ARG A 199 -9.70 3.23 24.64
CA ARG A 199 -9.32 4.36 23.79
C ARG A 199 -10.39 4.75 22.76
N ASN A 200 -11.55 4.08 22.79
CA ASN A 200 -12.64 4.27 21.84
C ASN A 200 -12.20 4.07 20.37
N CYS A 201 -11.28 3.13 20.14
CA CYS A 201 -10.92 2.73 18.79
C CYS A 201 -12.13 2.15 18.04
N ARG A 202 -12.14 2.29 16.71
CA ARG A 202 -13.15 1.69 15.84
C ARG A 202 -12.83 0.21 15.61
N LEU A 203 -13.66 -0.68 16.13
CA LEU A 203 -13.39 -2.12 16.23
C LEU A 203 -14.35 -2.99 15.40
N ASP A 204 -15.15 -2.36 14.53
CA ASP A 204 -16.24 -2.92 13.71
C ASP A 204 -15.93 -2.93 12.20
#